data_AF-A0A3N5YFX2-F1
#
_entry.id   AF-A0A3N5YFX2-F1
#
_cell.length_a   1.000
_cell.length_b   1.000
_cell.length_c   1.000
_cell.angle_alpha   90.00
_cell.angle_beta   90.00
_cell.angle_gamma   90.00
#
_symmetry.space_group_name_H-M   'P 1'
#
loop_
_entity.id
_entity.type
_entity.pdbx_description
1 polymer ?
#
loop_
_entity_poly.entity_id
_entity_poly.type
_entity_poly.pdbx_seq_one_letter_code
_entity_poly.pdbx_strand_id
1 'polypeptide(L)'
;MTGGLVHDKSIPELTRQFFREYPDYAFCQTLTENVRTGVVSYPNALALLGKKVLAAEENGEAIQERLDARTIVVAGQPRRIAEFSLHEAMRLEDEPLGDLLRFYFKHPYAHGRTFRTRFLPRFLRAFFLNVLVGHACRRGVHLEYDSYFQMLKLL
;
A
#
# COMPACT_ATOMS: atom_id res chain seq x y z
N MET A 1 -34.70 -10.91 -14.30
CA MET A 1 -33.92 -12.14 -14.02
C MET A 1 -32.61 -12.05 -14.79
N THR A 2 -31.52 -11.66 -14.13
CA THR A 2 -30.18 -11.53 -14.73
C THR A 2 -29.19 -12.32 -13.86
N GLY A 3 -29.38 -13.64 -13.82
CA GLY A 3 -28.55 -14.58 -13.07
C GLY A 3 -27.52 -15.32 -13.93
N GLY A 4 -27.08 -14.72 -15.03
CA GLY A 4 -26.05 -15.28 -15.91
C GLY A 4 -24.76 -14.47 -15.84
N LEU A 5 -23.62 -15.16 -16.01
CA LEU A 5 -22.25 -14.63 -16.27
C LEU A 5 -21.24 -14.53 -15.11
N VAL A 6 -21.46 -15.21 -13.98
CA VAL A 6 -20.41 -15.39 -12.96
C VAL A 6 -19.76 -16.76 -13.05
N HIS A 7 -20.50 -17.78 -13.48
CA HIS A 7 -20.03 -19.16 -13.56
C HIS A 7 -18.97 -19.45 -14.63
N ASP A 8 -18.80 -18.56 -15.62
CA ASP A 8 -17.83 -18.73 -16.71
C ASP A 8 -16.48 -18.02 -16.49
N LYS A 9 -16.37 -17.20 -15.43
CA LYS A 9 -15.13 -16.46 -15.17
C LYS A 9 -14.20 -17.27 -14.28
N SER A 10 -12.94 -17.40 -14.70
CA SER A 10 -11.90 -18.02 -13.89
C SER A 10 -11.59 -17.17 -12.65
N ILE A 11 -11.06 -17.79 -11.57
CA ILE A 11 -10.62 -17.07 -10.37
C ILE A 11 -9.69 -15.90 -10.73
N PRO A 12 -8.66 -16.07 -11.57
CA PRO A 12 -7.77 -14.97 -11.93
C PRO A 12 -8.49 -13.79 -12.60
N GLU A 13 -9.50 -14.06 -13.43
CA GLU A 13 -10.27 -13.00 -14.11
C GLU A 13 -11.18 -12.24 -13.16
N LEU A 14 -11.87 -12.95 -12.26
CA LEU A 14 -12.77 -12.32 -11.29
C LEU A 14 -11.97 -11.53 -10.24
N THR A 15 -10.83 -12.08 -9.80
CA THR A 15 -9.90 -11.36 -8.91
C THR A 15 -9.36 -10.11 -9.58
N ARG A 16 -8.98 -10.19 -10.86
CA ARG A 16 -8.52 -9.02 -11.62
C ARG A 16 -9.61 -7.96 -11.77
N GLN A 17 -10.86 -8.38 -11.94
CA GLN A 17 -11.99 -7.46 -12.01
C GLN A 17 -12.22 -6.75 -10.68
N PHE A 18 -12.27 -7.49 -9.57
CA PHE A 18 -12.41 -6.91 -8.24
C PHE A 18 -11.22 -6.01 -7.86
N PHE A 19 -10.01 -6.39 -8.26
CA PHE A 19 -8.80 -5.61 -8.00
C PHE A 19 -8.77 -4.25 -8.72
N ARG A 20 -9.47 -4.12 -9.85
CA ARG A 20 -9.64 -2.81 -10.51
C ARG A 20 -10.49 -1.85 -9.68
N GLU A 21 -11.44 -2.38 -8.92
CA GLU A 21 -12.36 -1.59 -8.08
C GLU A 21 -11.75 -1.30 -6.71
N TYR A 22 -11.03 -2.26 -6.13
CA TYR A 22 -10.33 -2.08 -4.84
C TYR A 22 -8.97 -2.78 -4.89
N PRO A 23 -7.85 -2.04 -4.81
CA PRO A 23 -6.51 -2.56 -5.07
C PRO A 23 -5.91 -3.35 -3.89
N ASP A 24 -6.70 -4.21 -3.23
CA ASP A 24 -6.25 -5.19 -2.23
C ASP A 24 -6.37 -6.59 -2.81
N TYR A 25 -5.25 -7.14 -3.28
CA TYR A 25 -5.23 -8.41 -3.98
C TYR A 25 -5.69 -9.59 -3.09
N ALA A 26 -5.28 -9.61 -1.82
CA ALA A 26 -5.64 -10.70 -0.90
C ALA A 26 -7.14 -10.69 -0.59
N PHE A 27 -7.70 -9.50 -0.38
CA PHE A 27 -9.14 -9.32 -0.22
C PHE A 27 -9.90 -9.73 -1.50
N CYS A 28 -9.46 -9.27 -2.67
CA CYS A 28 -10.09 -9.60 -3.95
C CYS A 28 -10.04 -11.08 -4.28
N GLN A 29 -8.94 -11.77 -3.94
CA GLN A 29 -8.80 -13.21 -4.08
C GLN A 29 -9.77 -13.96 -3.16
N THR A 30 -9.80 -13.59 -1.87
CA THR A 30 -10.73 -14.18 -0.89
C THR A 30 -12.19 -13.98 -1.29
N LEU A 31 -12.53 -12.77 -1.75
CA LEU A 31 -13.89 -12.45 -2.20
C LEU A 31 -14.27 -13.21 -3.48
N THR A 32 -13.31 -13.39 -4.39
CA THR A 32 -13.48 -14.23 -5.59
C THR A 32 -13.76 -15.68 -5.23
N GLU A 33 -13.00 -16.24 -4.29
CA GLU A 33 -13.20 -17.60 -3.80
C GLU A 33 -14.58 -17.76 -3.16
N ASN A 34 -15.00 -16.81 -2.34
CA ASN A 34 -16.34 -16.78 -1.72
C ASN A 34 -17.49 -16.69 -2.73
N VAL A 35 -17.27 -15.99 -3.85
CA VAL A 35 -18.25 -15.94 -4.95
C VAL A 35 -18.31 -17.28 -5.67
N ARG A 36 -17.16 -17.91 -5.94
CA ARG A 36 -17.09 -19.21 -6.61
C ARG A 36 -17.71 -20.34 -5.78
N THR A 37 -17.47 -20.33 -4.46
CA THR A 37 -18.01 -21.35 -3.53
C THR A 37 -19.47 -21.11 -3.16
N GLY A 38 -20.10 -20.03 -3.65
CA GLY A 38 -21.50 -19.72 -3.39
C GLY A 38 -21.76 -19.15 -1.99
N VAL A 39 -20.72 -18.85 -1.21
CA VAL A 39 -20.84 -18.22 0.12
C VAL A 39 -21.40 -16.81 -0.01
N VAL A 40 -21.02 -16.09 -1.07
CA VAL A 40 -21.49 -14.73 -1.37
C VAL A 40 -21.94 -14.65 -2.83
N SER A 41 -23.09 -14.04 -3.08
CA SER A 41 -23.51 -13.78 -4.47
C SER A 41 -22.66 -12.66 -5.10
N TYR A 42 -22.46 -12.71 -6.41
CA TYR A 42 -21.68 -11.66 -7.11
C TYR A 42 -22.21 -10.22 -6.88
N PRO A 43 -23.53 -9.95 -6.92
CA PRO A 43 -24.05 -8.62 -6.56
C PRO A 43 -23.69 -8.20 -5.13
N ASN A 44 -23.72 -9.13 -4.17
CA ASN A 44 -23.34 -8.85 -2.79
C ASN A 44 -21.83 -8.63 -2.64
N ALA A 45 -21.01 -9.33 -3.41
CA ALA A 45 -19.58 -9.11 -3.46
C ALA A 45 -19.24 -7.70 -3.99
N LEU A 46 -19.92 -7.25 -5.05
CA LEU A 46 -19.78 -5.87 -5.55
C LEU A 46 -20.22 -4.83 -4.51
N ALA A 47 -21.32 -5.09 -3.79
CA ALA A 47 -21.76 -4.19 -2.71
C ALA A 47 -20.76 -4.12 -1.55
N LEU A 48 -20.13 -5.25 -1.19
CA LEU A 48 -19.06 -5.30 -0.19
C LEU A 48 -17.81 -4.53 -0.65
N LEU A 49 -17.43 -4.68 -1.93
CA LEU A 49 -16.37 -3.91 -2.57
C LEU A 49 -16.66 -2.41 -2.50
N GLY A 50 -17.84 -1.97 -2.91
CA GLY A 50 -18.23 -0.56 -2.86
C GLY A 50 -18.17 0.02 -1.44
N LYS A 51 -18.64 -0.73 -0.43
CA LYS A 51 -18.52 -0.32 0.98
C LYS A 51 -17.06 -0.21 1.44
N LYS A 52 -16.18 -1.09 0.97
CA LYS A 52 -14.74 -1.05 1.29
C LYS A 52 -14.05 0.12 0.61
N VAL A 53 -14.41 0.44 -0.64
CA VAL A 53 -13.91 1.62 -1.35
C VAL A 53 -14.31 2.89 -0.62
N LEU A 54 -15.60 3.07 -0.32
CA LEU A 54 -16.08 4.25 0.42
C LEU A 54 -15.42 4.37 1.80
N ALA A 55 -15.34 3.27 2.55
CA ALA A 55 -14.66 3.29 3.84
C ALA A 55 -13.15 3.58 3.70
N ALA A 56 -12.50 3.16 2.61
CA ALA A 56 -11.09 3.47 2.36
C ALA A 56 -10.89 4.93 1.94
N GLU A 57 -11.83 5.52 1.20
CA GLU A 57 -11.84 6.94 0.86
C GLU A 57 -12.06 7.80 2.11
N GLU A 58 -13.07 7.47 2.92
CA GLU A 58 -13.38 8.16 4.18
C GLU A 58 -12.24 8.05 5.20
N ASN A 59 -11.60 6.89 5.29
CA ASN A 59 -10.42 6.72 6.15
C ASN A 59 -9.14 7.30 5.53
N GLY A 60 -9.13 7.60 4.23
CA GLY A 60 -7.95 8.05 3.50
C GLY A 60 -7.43 9.37 4.04
N GLU A 61 -8.31 10.33 4.30
CA GLU A 61 -7.95 11.65 4.86
C GLU A 61 -7.43 11.54 6.30
N ALA A 62 -8.12 10.78 7.16
CA ALA A 62 -7.69 10.57 8.54
C ALA A 62 -6.39 9.77 8.66
N ILE A 63 -6.16 8.82 7.74
CA ILE A 63 -4.89 8.09 7.64
C ILE A 63 -3.81 9.05 7.14
N GLN A 64 -4.06 9.83 6.09
CA GLN A 64 -3.10 10.80 5.56
C GLN A 64 -2.68 11.84 6.61
N GLU A 65 -3.63 12.40 7.37
CA GLU A 65 -3.33 13.35 8.46
C GLU A 65 -2.49 12.71 9.58
N ARG A 66 -2.81 11.48 10.00
CA ARG A 66 -2.02 10.74 11.00
C ARG A 66 -0.63 10.36 10.48
N LEU A 67 -0.50 10.13 9.18
CA LEU A 67 0.76 9.83 8.51
C LEU A 67 1.65 11.07 8.39
N ASP A 68 1.07 12.23 8.04
CA ASP A 68 1.76 13.51 7.91
C ASP A 68 2.25 14.05 9.27
N ALA A 69 1.61 13.62 10.36
CA ALA A 69 2.01 13.96 11.72
C ALA A 69 3.15 13.08 12.29
N ARG A 70 3.58 12.01 11.59
CA ARG A 70 4.56 11.07 12.15
C ARG A 70 5.97 11.66 12.19
N THR A 71 6.60 11.59 13.35
CA THR A 71 7.99 12.00 13.56
C THR A 71 8.90 10.81 13.85
N ILE A 72 10.17 10.95 13.48
CA ILE A 72 11.28 10.11 13.93
C ILE A 72 12.31 11.01 14.60
N VAL A 73 13.10 10.45 15.53
CA VAL A 73 14.15 11.20 16.22
C VAL A 73 15.44 11.12 15.41
N VAL A 74 16.03 12.26 15.09
CA VAL A 74 17.31 12.37 14.38
C VAL A 74 18.20 13.31 15.17
N ALA A 75 19.39 12.82 15.60
CA ALA A 75 20.32 13.60 16.44
C ALA A 75 19.63 14.24 17.67
N GLY A 76 18.71 13.49 18.31
CA GLY A 76 17.96 13.95 19.48
C GLY A 76 16.79 14.91 19.18
N GLN A 77 16.52 15.25 17.92
CA GLN A 77 15.41 16.13 17.55
C GLN A 77 14.30 15.39 16.79
N PRO A 78 13.02 15.59 17.13
CA PRO A 78 11.91 15.02 16.38
C PRO A 78 11.78 15.74 15.03
N ARG A 79 11.84 14.99 13.94
CA ARG A 79 11.59 15.49 12.57
C ARG A 79 10.47 14.70 11.92
N ARG A 80 9.64 15.37 11.13
CA ARG A 80 8.51 14.71 10.44
C ARG A 80 9.03 13.86 9.29
N ILE A 81 8.50 12.66 9.14
CA ILE A 81 8.86 11.75 8.04
C ILE A 81 8.63 12.41 6.67
N ALA A 82 7.58 13.22 6.55
CA ALA A 82 7.23 13.94 5.31
C ALA A 82 8.29 14.97 4.86
N GLU A 83 9.14 15.45 5.77
CA GLU A 83 10.12 16.50 5.50
C GLU A 83 11.41 15.96 4.88
N PHE A 84 11.65 14.66 4.91
CA PHE A 84 12.91 14.09 4.41
C PHE A 84 12.95 14.04 2.87
N SER A 85 13.94 14.71 2.29
CA SER A 85 14.38 14.42 0.92
C SER A 85 15.06 13.04 0.83
N LEU A 86 15.22 12.51 -0.38
CA LEU A 86 15.89 11.21 -0.59
C LEU A 86 17.32 11.27 -0.06
N HIS A 87 17.98 12.36 -0.38
CA HIS A 87 19.35 12.63 0.02
C HIS A 87 19.50 12.76 1.55
N GLU A 88 18.56 13.43 2.24
CA GLU A 88 18.56 13.48 3.71
C GLU A 88 18.28 12.10 4.32
N ALA A 89 17.30 11.36 3.79
CA ALA A 89 16.96 10.02 4.28
C ALA A 89 18.15 9.05 4.15
N MET A 90 18.91 9.12 3.05
CA MET A 90 20.13 8.32 2.87
C MET A 90 21.26 8.69 3.85
N ARG A 91 21.22 9.88 4.47
CA ARG A 91 22.23 10.33 5.44
C ARG A 91 21.84 10.06 6.89
N LEU A 92 20.64 9.51 7.13
CA LEU A 92 20.21 9.12 8.46
C LEU A 92 21.12 8.04 9.04
N GLU A 93 21.26 8.02 10.35
CA GLU A 93 21.86 6.90 11.08
C GLU A 93 20.97 5.64 10.93
N ASP A 94 21.52 4.47 11.28
CA ASP A 94 20.88 3.18 10.99
C ASP A 94 19.51 3.03 11.67
N GLU A 95 19.39 3.46 12.93
CA GLU A 95 18.14 3.37 13.69
C GLU A 95 17.04 4.30 13.13
N PRO A 96 17.28 5.62 12.92
CA PRO A 96 16.31 6.49 12.27
C PRO A 96 15.95 6.07 10.84
N LEU A 97 16.91 5.53 10.08
CA LEU A 97 16.66 4.98 8.74
C LEU A 97 15.75 3.74 8.80
N GLY A 98 15.97 2.86 9.79
CA GLY A 98 15.13 1.70 10.04
C GLY A 98 13.70 2.10 10.41
N ASP A 99 13.52 3.10 11.26
CA ASP A 99 12.21 3.63 11.63
C ASP A 99 11.46 4.23 10.45
N LEU A 100 12.17 5.01 9.63
CA LEU A 100 11.64 5.58 8.40
C LEU A 100 11.14 4.48 7.45
N LEU A 101 11.93 3.43 7.22
CA LEU A 101 11.58 2.32 6.33
C LEU A 101 10.44 1.45 6.89
N ARG A 102 10.44 1.15 8.19
CA ARG A 102 9.32 0.44 8.85
C ARG A 102 8.01 1.18 8.69
N PHE A 103 8.05 2.50 8.81
CA PHE A 103 6.87 3.33 8.58
C PHE A 103 6.38 3.22 7.12
N TYR A 104 7.29 3.34 6.14
CA TYR A 104 6.90 3.21 4.73
C TYR A 104 6.34 1.83 4.38
N PHE A 105 6.90 0.75 4.94
CA PHE A 105 6.38 -0.60 4.68
C PHE A 105 4.99 -0.83 5.28
N LYS A 106 4.72 -0.30 6.48
CA LYS A 106 3.40 -0.38 7.12
C LYS A 106 2.35 0.48 6.42
N HIS A 107 2.78 1.50 5.69
CA HIS A 107 1.90 2.47 5.07
C HIS A 107 2.32 2.70 3.60
N PRO A 108 2.00 1.77 2.69
CA PRO A 108 2.35 1.87 1.27
C PRO A 108 1.88 3.18 0.63
N TYR A 109 0.72 3.69 1.07
CA TYR A 109 0.12 4.93 0.60
C TYR A 109 0.71 6.20 1.26
N ALA A 110 1.52 6.07 2.32
CA ALA A 110 2.20 7.19 2.99
C ALA A 110 3.28 7.86 2.12
N HIS A 111 3.45 7.42 0.89
CA HIS A 111 4.00 8.27 -0.15
C HIS A 111 3.04 9.45 -0.43
N GLY A 112 2.93 10.40 0.51
CA GLY A 112 2.27 11.71 0.31
C GLY A 112 2.93 12.56 -0.78
N ARG A 113 4.09 12.14 -1.32
CA ARG A 113 4.61 12.67 -2.58
C ARG A 113 3.73 12.34 -3.79
N THR A 114 2.82 11.38 -3.67
CA THR A 114 1.88 11.02 -4.72
C THR A 114 0.88 12.10 -5.08
N PHE A 115 0.68 13.20 -4.33
CA PHE A 115 -0.13 14.29 -4.90
C PHE A 115 0.62 15.04 -6.02
N ARG A 116 1.92 15.32 -5.83
CA ARG A 116 2.80 15.91 -6.86
C ARG A 116 3.29 14.88 -7.89
N THR A 117 3.35 13.60 -7.52
CA THR A 117 3.85 12.51 -8.37
C THR A 117 2.75 11.53 -8.80
N ARG A 118 1.44 11.85 -8.66
CA ARG A 118 0.34 10.96 -9.09
C ARG A 118 0.43 10.61 -10.57
N PHE A 119 0.97 11.56 -11.34
CA PHE A 119 1.17 11.46 -12.77
C PHE A 119 2.46 10.75 -13.15
N LEU A 120 3.35 10.47 -12.18
CA LEU A 120 4.52 9.65 -12.45
C LEU A 120 4.13 8.17 -12.52
N PRO A 121 4.68 7.43 -13.49
CA PRO A 121 4.52 5.99 -13.59
C PRO A 121 4.76 5.26 -12.26
N ARG A 122 4.01 4.18 -12.02
CA ARG A 122 4.05 3.34 -10.79
C ARG A 122 5.49 2.96 -10.38
N PHE A 123 6.34 2.62 -11.36
CA PHE A 123 7.75 2.27 -11.11
C PHE A 123 8.61 3.45 -10.63
N LEU A 124 8.32 4.68 -11.07
CA LEU A 124 9.01 5.90 -10.62
C LEU A 124 8.58 6.31 -9.22
N ARG A 125 7.32 6.04 -8.84
CA ARG A 125 6.84 6.25 -7.47
C ARG A 125 7.54 5.34 -6.46
N ALA A 126 7.81 4.09 -6.84
CA ALA A 126 8.56 3.13 -6.04
C ALA A 126 10.09 3.36 -6.05
N PHE A 127 10.62 4.19 -6.95
CA PHE A 127 12.06 4.41 -7.10
C PHE A 127 12.72 4.96 -5.83
N PHE A 128 12.09 5.95 -5.18
CA PHE A 128 12.58 6.52 -3.93
C PHE A 128 12.79 5.43 -2.86
N LEU A 129 11.80 4.57 -2.69
CA LEU A 129 11.83 3.54 -1.68
C LEU A 129 12.80 2.41 -2.04
N ASN A 130 12.86 2.01 -3.31
CA ASN A 130 13.83 1.02 -3.77
C ASN A 130 15.29 1.49 -3.53
N VAL A 131 15.56 2.78 -3.73
CA VAL A 131 16.88 3.37 -3.43
C VAL A 131 17.17 3.34 -1.93
N LEU A 132 16.20 3.72 -1.09
CA LEU A 132 16.39 3.69 0.37
C LEU A 132 16.57 2.26 0.91
N VAL A 133 15.80 1.30 0.40
CA VAL A 133 15.94 -0.12 0.76
C VAL A 133 17.32 -0.61 0.35
N GLY A 134 17.74 -0.40 -0.90
CA GLY A 134 19.08 -0.78 -1.36
C GLY A 134 20.19 -0.14 -0.52
N HIS A 135 20.02 1.12 -0.12
CA HIS A 135 20.96 1.83 0.75
C HIS A 135 21.02 1.22 2.15
N ALA A 136 19.86 0.93 2.76
CA ALA A 136 19.76 0.29 4.07
C ALA A 136 20.35 -1.13 4.07
N CYS A 137 20.06 -1.94 3.04
CA CYS A 137 20.65 -3.26 2.86
C CYS A 137 22.17 -3.20 2.77
N ARG A 138 22.72 -2.25 2.02
CA ARG A 138 24.18 -2.04 1.90
C ARG A 138 24.82 -1.71 3.25
N ARG A 139 24.08 -1.08 4.17
CA ARG A 139 24.53 -0.73 5.52
C ARG A 139 24.29 -1.83 6.55
N GLY A 140 23.66 -2.95 6.16
CA GLY A 140 23.33 -4.03 7.08
C GLY A 140 22.16 -3.71 8.04
N VAL A 141 21.35 -2.69 7.74
CA VAL A 141 20.16 -2.37 8.53
C VAL A 141 19.16 -3.52 8.41
N HIS A 142 18.71 -4.06 9.54
CA HIS A 142 17.72 -5.13 9.55
C HIS A 142 16.36 -4.60 9.11
N LEU A 143 15.85 -5.10 7.98
CA LEU A 143 14.54 -4.78 7.42
C LEU A 143 13.61 -5.99 7.51
N GLU A 144 12.33 -5.74 7.79
CA GLU A 144 11.29 -6.77 7.66
C GLU A 144 10.89 -6.90 6.18
N TYR A 145 11.59 -7.77 5.45
CA TYR A 145 11.39 -7.95 4.01
C TYR A 145 9.98 -8.42 3.64
N ASP A 146 9.29 -9.15 4.51
CA ASP A 146 7.90 -9.54 4.28
C ASP A 146 7.00 -8.32 4.14
N SER A 147 7.20 -7.30 4.97
CA SER A 147 6.47 -6.02 4.92
C SER A 147 6.79 -5.26 3.62
N TYR A 148 8.04 -5.31 3.15
CA TYR A 148 8.43 -4.73 1.86
C TYR A 148 7.79 -5.45 0.66
N PHE A 149 7.78 -6.79 0.65
CA PHE A 149 7.16 -7.57 -0.42
C PHE A 149 5.63 -7.43 -0.43
N GLN A 150 4.99 -7.36 0.74
CA GLN A 150 3.57 -7.03 0.85
C GLN A 150 3.27 -5.64 0.30
N MET A 151 4.09 -4.66 0.64
CA MET A 151 3.97 -3.32 0.11
C MET A 151 4.20 -3.26 -1.41
N LEU A 152 5.16 -4.00 -1.98
CA LEU A 152 5.34 -4.10 -3.44
C LEU A 152 4.13 -4.72 -4.16
N LYS A 153 3.37 -5.60 -3.51
CA LYS A 153 2.12 -6.15 -4.07
C LYS A 153 1.00 -5.10 -4.11
N LEU A 154 1.02 -4.13 -3.20
CA LEU A 154 0.08 -3.01 -3.15
C LEU A 154 0.51 -1.86 -4.09
N LEU A 155 1.85 -1.65 -4.19
CA LEU A 155 2.69 -0.81 -5.06
C LEU A 155 2.41 -0.85 -6.54
#